data_AF-A0A7W7FJF0-F1
#
_entry.id   AF-A0A7W7FJF0-F1
#
_cell.length_a   1.000
_cell.length_b   1.000
_cell.length_c   1.000
_cell.angle_alpha   90.00
_cell.angle_beta   90.00
_cell.angle_gamma   90.00
#
_symmetry.space_group_name_H-M   'P 1'
#
loop_
_entity.id
_entity.type
_entity.pdbx_description
1 polymer ?
#
loop_
_entity_poly.entity_id
_entity_poly.type
_entity_poly.pdbx_seq_one_letter_code
_entity_poly.pdbx_strand_id
1 'polypeptide(L)'
;MAHHLARTDLEGNEDFLADLLDDDMTRDSICEKWNASAGYVSGRRRKARDERAGKPPVIPATDGPTPSATGKADETFDVDIHGNVKMEKLADRIIPLAEWLEDLRKQGFDPDDFTYSVGHSVWTQHTRAQVTKTLYANRFSATLRAAATKELLVSHEEVMEAIRTFQYIPADRAYQDKGFLLMPTDLQVGKVDIAGGTAQTAEQVLQSFARAAEIIKEERPREVAMVDAGDVIENVYNTSSQLGTNDRDLPHQVVEAMFLMQQGIQMLAPLTRELRYAAVSSNHGAFRTGPKSPGGDAHADYGLAVAKMLGNALKLNPAAFGHVTVQTPEPHMESLAFTIAGTEVGALHGHQTASPDKIADWWKGQALGRLPVADADILLVGHWHSLRVQQAGDGRWIIVGPSSDRGSSWFTNLKGDSATSGMLSFFTAGGQWSDLRIL
;
A
#
# COMPACT_ATOMS: atom_id res chain seq x y z
N MET A 1 33.32 -23.39 -20.97
CA MET A 1 32.18 -22.53 -21.36
C MET A 1 32.69 -21.56 -22.41
N ALA A 2 32.22 -21.70 -23.65
CA ALA A 2 32.72 -20.95 -24.80
C ALA A 2 32.29 -19.48 -24.74
N HIS A 3 33.25 -18.57 -24.93
CA HIS A 3 33.02 -17.13 -25.06
C HIS A 3 32.05 -16.83 -26.21
N HIS A 4 31.14 -15.87 -26.02
CA HIS A 4 30.31 -15.28 -27.06
C HIS A 4 31.21 -14.62 -28.14
N LEU A 5 31.60 -15.40 -29.15
CA LEU A 5 32.21 -14.86 -30.37
C LEU A 5 31.12 -14.12 -31.15
N ALA A 6 31.40 -12.88 -31.55
CA ALA A 6 30.56 -12.15 -32.48
C ALA A 6 30.50 -12.91 -33.81
N ARG A 7 29.30 -13.37 -34.21
CA ARG A 7 29.03 -14.03 -35.50
C ARG A 7 28.95 -12.98 -36.62
N THR A 8 30.09 -12.40 -36.97
CA THR A 8 30.22 -11.43 -38.07
C THR A 8 29.99 -12.06 -39.44
N ASP A 9 30.11 -13.39 -39.54
CA ASP A 9 29.80 -14.19 -40.73
C ASP A 9 28.32 -14.19 -41.12
N LEU A 10 27.43 -13.87 -40.18
CA LEU A 10 25.99 -13.78 -40.41
C LEU A 10 25.51 -12.32 -40.61
N GLU A 11 26.39 -11.33 -40.44
CA GLU A 11 26.04 -9.93 -40.62
C GLU A 11 25.97 -9.60 -42.12
N GLY A 12 24.78 -9.23 -42.60
CA GLY A 12 24.55 -8.93 -44.02
C GLY A 12 24.26 -10.15 -44.91
N ASN A 13 24.11 -11.34 -44.34
CA ASN A 13 23.67 -12.53 -45.07
C ASN A 13 22.16 -12.45 -45.38
N GLU A 14 21.80 -12.41 -46.66
CA GLU A 14 20.41 -12.24 -47.10
C GLU A 14 19.52 -13.46 -46.79
N ASP A 15 20.06 -14.68 -46.91
CA ASP A 15 19.33 -15.92 -46.59
C ASP A 15 19.04 -16.02 -45.09
N PHE A 16 19.99 -15.60 -44.26
CA PHE A 16 19.77 -15.53 -42.81
C PHE A 16 18.72 -14.48 -42.45
N LEU A 17 18.73 -13.32 -43.12
CA LEU A 17 17.72 -12.28 -42.93
C LEU A 17 16.32 -12.74 -43.36
N ALA A 18 16.23 -13.48 -44.48
CA ALA A 18 14.98 -14.07 -44.96
C ALA A 18 14.41 -15.05 -43.93
N ASP A 19 15.22 -15.97 -43.41
CA ASP A 19 14.81 -16.93 -42.38
C ASP A 19 14.37 -16.25 -41.07
N LEU A 20 14.98 -15.12 -40.69
CA LEU A 20 14.57 -14.34 -39.51
C LEU A 20 13.18 -13.72 -39.71
N LEU A 21 12.84 -13.32 -40.93
CA LEU A 21 11.56 -12.66 -41.26
C LEU A 21 10.45 -13.64 -41.65
N ASP A 22 10.77 -14.92 -41.84
CA ASP A 22 9.81 -15.99 -42.05
C ASP A 22 9.04 -16.28 -40.75
N ASP A 23 7.72 -16.14 -40.77
CA ASP A 23 6.85 -16.34 -39.60
C ASP A 23 6.59 -17.82 -39.30
N ASP A 24 6.81 -18.72 -40.27
CA ASP A 24 6.61 -20.17 -40.13
C ASP A 24 7.84 -20.87 -39.53
N MET A 25 9.01 -20.21 -39.54
CA MET A 25 10.21 -20.74 -38.90
C MET A 25 10.26 -20.46 -37.39
N THR A 26 10.47 -21.51 -36.59
CA THR A 26 10.67 -21.37 -35.14
C THR A 26 12.07 -20.84 -34.82
N ARG A 27 12.25 -20.23 -33.64
CA ARG A 27 13.58 -19.77 -33.19
C ARG A 27 14.60 -20.91 -33.19
N ASP A 28 14.19 -22.09 -32.73
CA ASP A 28 15.11 -23.21 -32.50
C ASP A 28 15.54 -23.85 -33.84
N SER A 29 14.65 -23.91 -34.84
CA SER A 29 15.02 -24.35 -36.20
C SER A 29 16.00 -23.39 -36.89
N ILE A 30 15.91 -22.08 -36.63
CA ILE A 30 16.88 -21.09 -37.14
C ILE A 30 18.22 -21.23 -36.41
N CYS A 31 18.21 -21.49 -35.10
CA CYS A 31 19.43 -21.73 -34.33
C CYS A 31 20.19 -22.95 -34.86
N GLU A 32 19.47 -24.04 -35.16
CA GLU A 32 20.03 -25.28 -35.70
C GLU A 32 20.61 -25.08 -37.11
N LYS A 33 19.84 -24.45 -38.02
CA LYS A 33 20.28 -24.19 -39.41
C LYS A 33 21.53 -23.32 -39.49
N TRP A 34 21.66 -22.31 -38.63
CA TRP A 34 22.76 -21.33 -38.68
C TRP A 34 23.83 -21.51 -37.59
N ASN A 35 23.72 -22.59 -36.80
CA ASN A 35 24.58 -22.89 -35.66
C ASN A 35 24.75 -21.67 -34.72
N ALA A 36 23.65 -20.97 -34.43
CA ALA A 36 23.64 -19.71 -33.68
C ALA A 36 22.94 -19.89 -32.32
N SER A 37 23.31 -19.07 -31.34
CA SER A 37 22.66 -19.13 -30.02
C SER A 37 21.26 -18.54 -30.05
N ALA A 38 20.37 -19.05 -29.20
CA ALA A 38 18.99 -18.56 -29.07
C ALA A 38 18.92 -17.05 -28.78
N GLY A 39 19.82 -16.53 -27.92
CA GLY A 39 19.91 -15.10 -27.64
C GLY A 39 20.30 -14.26 -28.85
N TYR A 40 21.23 -14.75 -29.68
CA TYR A 40 21.65 -14.07 -30.91
C TYR A 40 20.51 -14.03 -31.95
N VAL A 41 19.84 -15.17 -32.18
CA VAL A 41 18.72 -15.27 -33.13
C VAL A 41 17.54 -14.42 -32.69
N SER A 42 17.15 -14.45 -31.41
CA SER A 42 16.05 -13.62 -30.90
C SER A 42 16.33 -12.12 -31.01
N GLY A 43 17.56 -11.69 -30.72
CA GLY A 43 17.95 -10.28 -30.85
C GLY A 43 17.91 -9.79 -32.30
N ARG A 44 18.42 -10.58 -33.24
CA ARG A 44 18.42 -10.24 -34.68
C ARG A 44 17.03 -10.29 -35.30
N ARG A 45 16.20 -11.28 -34.92
CA ARG A 45 14.81 -11.40 -35.39
C ARG A 45 13.95 -10.21 -34.98
N ARG A 46 14.12 -9.73 -33.75
CA ARG A 46 13.45 -8.52 -33.27
C ARG A 46 13.86 -7.30 -34.10
N LYS A 47 15.18 -7.09 -34.27
CA LYS A 47 15.72 -5.96 -35.03
C LYS A 47 15.24 -5.95 -36.49
N ALA A 48 15.28 -7.09 -37.17
CA ALA A 48 14.81 -7.22 -38.55
C ALA A 48 13.31 -6.90 -38.71
N ARG A 49 12.48 -7.35 -37.74
CA ARG A 49 11.04 -7.04 -37.75
C ARG A 49 10.74 -5.58 -37.43
N ASP A 50 11.49 -4.96 -36.53
CA ASP A 50 11.37 -3.53 -36.20
C ASP A 50 11.75 -2.67 -37.43
N GLU A 51 12.81 -3.03 -38.15
CA GLU A 51 13.24 -2.38 -39.40
C GLU A 51 12.18 -2.54 -40.51
N ARG A 52 11.60 -3.74 -40.69
CA ARG A 52 10.50 -3.99 -41.64
C ARG A 52 9.24 -3.17 -41.32
N ALA A 53 8.97 -2.93 -40.03
CA ALA A 53 7.81 -2.16 -39.56
C ALA A 53 8.01 -0.63 -39.63
N GLY A 54 9.15 -0.15 -40.15
CA GLY A 54 9.47 1.28 -40.21
C GLY A 54 9.63 1.94 -38.84
N LYS A 55 9.84 1.14 -37.78
CA LYS A 55 10.13 1.68 -36.45
C LYS A 55 11.57 2.18 -36.43
N PRO A 56 11.85 3.35 -35.80
CA PRO A 56 13.22 3.80 -35.64
C PRO A 56 14.03 2.72 -34.92
N PRO A 57 15.28 2.46 -35.33
CA PRO A 57 16.05 1.34 -34.82
C PRO A 57 16.20 1.47 -33.30
N VAL A 58 15.83 0.41 -32.56
CA VAL A 58 16.13 0.29 -31.14
C VAL A 58 17.65 0.16 -31.02
N ILE A 59 18.30 1.25 -30.63
CA ILE A 59 19.73 1.30 -30.35
C ILE A 59 20.01 0.28 -29.22
N PRO A 60 20.80 -0.78 -29.46
CA PRO A 60 21.26 -1.62 -28.36
C PRO A 60 22.16 -0.76 -27.47
N ALA A 61 22.02 -0.91 -26.14
CA ALA A 61 22.90 -0.26 -25.18
C ALA A 61 24.35 -0.72 -25.41
N THR A 62 25.06 0.02 -26.26
CA THR A 62 26.50 -0.08 -26.47
C THR A 62 27.10 1.22 -25.95
N ASP A 63 27.96 1.08 -24.95
CA ASP A 63 28.88 2.06 -24.39
C ASP A 63 28.28 3.42 -24.02
N GLY A 64 28.40 3.73 -22.73
CA GLY A 64 27.91 4.97 -22.13
C GLY A 64 28.32 6.24 -22.90
N PRO A 65 27.58 7.33 -22.68
CA PRO A 65 27.55 8.47 -23.58
C PRO A 65 28.94 9.12 -23.73
N THR A 66 29.24 9.51 -24.97
CA THR A 66 30.24 10.55 -25.25
C THR A 66 29.79 11.83 -24.54
N PRO A 67 30.64 12.57 -23.81
CA PRO A 67 30.18 13.67 -22.97
C PRO A 67 29.53 14.77 -23.81
N SER A 68 28.26 15.08 -23.54
CA SER A 68 27.60 16.26 -24.07
C SER A 68 28.20 17.50 -23.41
N ALA A 69 28.60 18.46 -24.23
CA ALA A 69 29.05 19.78 -23.80
C ALA A 69 27.86 20.64 -23.32
N THR A 70 27.23 20.26 -22.21
CA THR A 70 26.27 21.10 -21.45
C THR A 70 26.24 20.60 -20.01
N GLY A 71 26.75 21.38 -19.06
CA GLY A 71 26.80 21.00 -17.64
C GLY A 71 25.42 20.96 -16.98
N LYS A 72 25.12 19.81 -16.33
CA LYS A 72 24.11 19.49 -15.26
C LYS A 72 23.70 18.01 -15.45
N ALA A 73 23.67 17.07 -14.49
CA ALA A 73 24.40 16.80 -13.24
C ALA A 73 24.37 15.25 -13.13
N ASP A 74 25.52 14.58 -13.14
CA ASP A 74 25.63 13.11 -13.02
C ASP A 74 25.62 12.70 -11.54
N GLU A 75 24.50 12.99 -10.87
CA GLU A 75 24.26 12.59 -9.48
C GLU A 75 23.08 11.61 -9.41
N THR A 76 23.25 10.48 -8.70
CA THR A 76 22.19 9.51 -8.46
C THR A 76 21.94 9.36 -6.96
N PHE A 77 20.68 9.12 -6.60
CA PHE A 77 20.23 8.84 -5.24
C PHE A 77 19.21 7.71 -5.32
N ASP A 78 19.45 6.63 -4.56
CA ASP A 78 18.61 5.45 -4.53
C ASP A 78 18.42 4.97 -3.09
N VAL A 79 17.23 4.47 -2.78
CA VAL A 79 16.87 3.92 -1.47
C VAL A 79 16.30 2.52 -1.69
N ASP A 80 16.89 1.51 -1.06
CA ASP A 80 16.41 0.14 -1.18
C ASP A 80 15.24 -0.15 -0.22
N ILE A 81 14.63 -1.33 -0.39
CA ILE A 81 13.50 -1.80 0.42
C ILE A 81 13.80 -1.93 1.91
N HIS A 82 15.07 -1.88 2.32
CA HIS A 82 15.51 -1.94 3.71
C HIS A 82 15.88 -0.55 4.25
N GLY A 83 15.62 0.51 3.49
CA GLY A 83 15.97 1.89 3.84
C GLY A 83 17.45 2.21 3.69
N ASN A 84 18.24 1.36 3.03
CA ASN A 84 19.65 1.68 2.77
C ASN A 84 19.75 2.66 1.60
N VAL A 85 20.68 3.61 1.73
CA VAL A 85 20.85 4.70 0.77
C VAL A 85 22.10 4.47 -0.07
N LYS A 86 22.01 4.68 -1.38
CA LYS A 86 23.15 4.74 -2.30
C LYS A 86 23.16 6.07 -3.05
N MET A 87 24.34 6.67 -3.16
CA MET A 87 24.55 7.88 -3.96
C MET A 87 25.78 7.75 -4.84
N GLU A 88 25.71 8.23 -6.07
CA GLU A 88 26.87 8.36 -6.95
C GLU A 88 26.97 9.78 -7.48
N LYS A 89 28.18 10.34 -7.54
CA LYS A 89 28.45 11.69 -8.06
C LYS A 89 29.71 11.68 -8.92
N LEU A 90 29.60 12.14 -10.16
CA LEU A 90 30.76 12.48 -10.98
C LEU A 90 31.23 13.90 -10.65
N ALA A 91 32.49 14.04 -10.26
CA ALA A 91 33.10 15.33 -9.94
C ALA A 91 34.52 15.40 -10.52
N ASP A 92 35.10 16.60 -10.53
CA ASP A 92 36.51 16.83 -10.83
C ASP A 92 37.42 16.68 -9.60
N ARG A 93 36.84 16.23 -8.47
CA ARG A 93 37.50 16.00 -7.20
C ARG A 93 36.91 14.82 -6.43
N ILE A 94 37.64 14.38 -5.41
CA ILE A 94 37.13 13.49 -4.37
C ILE A 94 36.14 14.27 -3.50
N ILE A 95 34.96 13.70 -3.27
CA ILE A 95 33.93 14.29 -2.41
C ILE A 95 34.17 13.87 -0.95
N PRO A 96 34.35 14.81 -0.01
CA PRO A 96 34.56 14.50 1.39
C PRO A 96 33.29 13.96 2.04
N LEU A 97 33.46 13.12 3.07
CA LEU A 97 32.34 12.54 3.83
C LEU A 97 31.33 13.59 4.31
N ALA A 98 31.80 14.75 4.80
CA ALA A 98 30.91 15.80 5.31
C ALA A 98 29.88 16.29 4.27
N GLU A 99 30.26 16.34 2.99
CA GLU A 99 29.38 16.75 1.89
C GLU A 99 28.31 15.69 1.64
N TRP A 100 28.69 14.40 1.68
CA TRP A 100 27.73 13.29 1.62
C TRP A 100 26.74 13.27 2.79
N LEU A 101 27.20 13.58 4.00
CA LEU A 101 26.31 13.65 5.16
C LEU A 101 25.35 14.85 5.07
N GLU A 102 25.76 15.95 4.46
CA GLU A 102 24.89 17.08 4.17
C GLU A 102 23.84 16.70 3.11
N ASP A 103 24.23 15.97 2.08
CA ASP A 103 23.29 15.44 1.07
C ASP A 103 22.29 14.47 1.70
N LEU A 104 22.74 13.58 2.59
CA LEU A 104 21.87 12.67 3.34
C LEU A 104 20.82 13.46 4.16
N ARG A 105 21.24 14.52 4.85
CA ARG A 105 20.34 15.42 5.60
C ARG A 105 19.37 16.17 4.69
N LYS A 106 19.81 16.62 3.51
CA LYS A 106 18.94 17.28 2.51
C LYS A 106 17.84 16.34 2.01
N GLN A 107 18.11 15.04 2.00
CA GLN A 107 17.16 13.99 1.65
C GLN A 107 16.29 13.56 2.85
N GLY A 108 16.40 14.22 4.00
CA GLY A 108 15.55 13.99 5.18
C GLY A 108 16.00 12.86 6.10
N PHE A 109 17.21 12.31 5.91
CA PHE A 109 17.75 11.25 6.76
C PHE A 109 18.70 11.80 7.82
N ASP A 110 18.69 11.21 9.01
CA ASP A 110 19.68 11.50 10.05
C ASP A 110 20.95 10.65 9.83
N PRO A 111 22.14 11.25 9.62
CA PRO A 111 23.39 10.51 9.50
C PRO A 111 23.72 9.55 10.65
N ASP A 112 23.21 9.81 11.85
CA ASP A 112 23.48 8.98 13.02
C ASP A 112 22.78 7.61 12.95
N ASP A 113 21.70 7.50 12.17
CA ASP A 113 20.94 6.27 11.94
C ASP A 113 21.67 5.26 11.04
N PHE A 114 22.80 5.66 10.43
CA PHE A 114 23.45 4.87 9.40
C PHE A 114 24.88 4.45 9.78
N THR A 115 25.29 3.34 9.18
CA THR A 115 26.69 2.99 8.95
C THR A 115 27.01 3.23 7.48
N TYR A 116 28.07 3.95 7.17
CA TYR A 116 28.33 4.37 5.79
C TYR A 116 29.73 3.99 5.29
N SER A 117 29.83 3.85 3.97
CA SER A 117 31.06 3.62 3.24
C SER A 117 31.15 4.60 2.07
N VAL A 118 32.36 5.07 1.79
CA VAL A 118 32.64 5.97 0.68
C VAL A 118 33.69 5.32 -0.21
N GLY A 119 33.41 5.24 -1.51
CA GLY A 119 34.31 4.72 -2.53
C GLY A 119 34.64 5.79 -3.56
N HIS A 120 35.87 5.77 -4.06
CA HIS A 120 36.32 6.68 -5.11
C HIS A 120 37.05 5.90 -6.20
N SER A 121 36.70 6.14 -7.45
CA SER A 121 37.40 5.63 -8.62
C SER A 121 37.98 6.80 -9.41
N VAL A 122 39.29 6.75 -9.69
CA VAL A 122 39.99 7.77 -10.47
C VAL A 122 40.50 7.11 -11.75
N TRP A 123 40.16 7.67 -12.90
CA TRP A 123 40.73 7.21 -14.17
C TRP A 123 41.09 8.37 -15.08
N THR A 124 42.06 8.10 -15.93
CA THR A 124 42.60 9.05 -16.89
C THR A 124 42.02 8.76 -18.26
N GLN A 125 41.36 9.75 -18.85
CA GLN A 125 40.84 9.68 -20.20
C GLN A 125 41.74 10.49 -21.14
N HIS A 126 42.30 9.82 -22.16
CA HIS A 126 42.98 10.49 -23.26
C HIS A 126 41.95 10.88 -24.31
N THR A 127 41.86 12.18 -24.58
CA THR A 127 40.96 12.70 -25.62
C THR A 127 41.63 12.67 -27.00
N ARG A 128 40.82 12.69 -28.08
CA ARG A 128 41.33 12.76 -29.47
C ARG A 128 42.22 13.99 -29.74
N ALA A 129 42.15 15.01 -28.90
CA ALA A 129 42.98 16.22 -28.96
C ALA A 129 44.32 16.10 -28.20
N GLN A 130 44.73 14.88 -27.79
CA GLN A 130 45.91 14.63 -26.96
C GLN A 130 45.94 15.34 -25.60
N VAL A 131 44.77 15.78 -25.11
CA VAL A 131 44.62 16.30 -23.75
C VAL A 131 44.23 15.16 -22.83
N THR A 132 44.96 15.04 -21.73
CA THR A 132 44.72 14.07 -20.65
C THR A 132 43.78 14.69 -19.63
N LYS A 133 42.60 14.08 -19.41
CA LYS A 133 41.64 14.51 -18.38
C LYS A 133 41.52 13.45 -17.31
N THR A 134 41.62 13.85 -16.04
CA THR A 134 41.33 12.97 -14.89
C THR A 134 39.86 13.08 -14.54
N LEU A 135 39.19 11.94 -14.33
CA LEU A 135 37.80 11.84 -13.93
C LEU A 135 37.69 11.12 -12.58
N TYR A 136 36.73 11.55 -11.76
CA TYR A 136 36.44 10.97 -10.45
C TYR A 136 34.99 10.50 -10.41
N ALA A 137 34.78 9.20 -10.16
CA ALA A 137 33.49 8.69 -9.69
C ALA A 137 33.53 8.54 -8.19
N ASN A 138 32.62 9.21 -7.50
CA ASN A 138 32.46 9.13 -6.07
C ASN A 138 31.19 8.34 -5.78
N ARG A 139 31.28 7.35 -4.89
CA ARG A 139 30.19 6.50 -4.45
C ARG A 139 30.03 6.59 -2.95
N PHE A 140 28.81 6.67 -2.50
CA PHE A 140 28.44 6.62 -1.10
C PHE A 140 27.38 5.53 -0.90
N SER A 141 27.53 4.73 0.14
CA SER A 141 26.54 3.73 0.54
C SER A 141 26.35 3.80 2.05
N ALA A 142 25.12 4.02 2.48
CA ALA A 142 24.72 4.05 3.88
C ALA A 142 23.72 2.92 4.17
N THR A 143 24.07 2.09 5.14
CA THR A 143 23.27 0.98 5.63
C THR A 143 22.63 1.37 6.96
N LEU A 144 21.32 1.24 7.06
CA LEU A 144 20.57 1.61 8.26
C LEU A 144 20.99 0.74 9.46
N ARG A 145 21.17 1.35 10.64
CA ARG A 145 21.51 0.63 11.87
C ARG A 145 20.30 -0.15 12.36
N ALA A 146 20.55 -1.37 12.86
CA ALA A 146 19.52 -2.27 13.40
C ALA A 146 18.65 -1.63 14.52
N ALA A 147 19.19 -0.69 15.29
CA ALA A 147 18.44 0.04 16.33
C ALA A 147 17.40 1.00 15.73
N ALA A 148 17.76 1.75 14.69
CA ALA A 148 16.84 2.62 13.95
C ALA A 148 15.79 1.81 13.18
N THR A 149 16.13 0.61 12.69
CA THR A 149 15.17 -0.33 12.09
C THR A 149 14.14 -0.85 13.10
N LYS A 150 14.53 -0.96 14.37
CA LYS A 150 13.69 -1.45 15.47
C LYS A 150 12.74 -0.37 16.01
N GLU A 151 13.13 0.89 15.98
CA GLU A 151 12.22 2.02 16.30
C GLU A 151 11.13 2.22 15.24
N LEU A 152 11.34 1.74 14.01
CA LEU A 152 10.40 1.81 12.89
C LEU A 152 9.40 0.65 12.82
N LEU A 153 9.45 -0.32 13.75
CA LEU A 153 8.65 -1.54 13.72
C LEU A 153 8.18 -1.94 15.11
N VAL A 154 6.86 -1.93 15.33
CA VAL A 154 6.28 -2.61 16.49
C VAL A 154 6.35 -4.11 16.22
N SER A 155 7.08 -4.84 17.06
CA SER A 155 7.20 -6.29 16.91
C SER A 155 5.90 -6.99 17.32
N HIS A 156 5.61 -8.15 16.72
CA HIS A 156 4.48 -9.00 17.16
C HIS A 156 4.49 -9.23 18.68
N GLU A 157 5.67 -9.39 19.29
CA GLU A 157 5.77 -9.59 20.73
C GLU A 157 5.36 -8.34 21.52
N GLU A 158 5.70 -7.14 21.06
CA GLU A 158 5.27 -5.88 21.70
C GLU A 158 3.75 -5.68 21.59
N VAL A 159 3.17 -6.03 20.44
CA VAL A 159 1.72 -6.03 20.21
C VAL A 159 1.02 -6.98 21.21
N MET A 160 1.52 -8.21 21.32
CA MET A 160 0.97 -9.23 22.20
C MET A 160 1.17 -8.90 23.69
N GLU A 161 2.33 -8.36 24.05
CA GLU A 161 2.61 -7.94 25.42
C GLU A 161 1.71 -6.78 25.83
N ALA A 162 1.53 -5.78 24.96
CA ALA A 162 0.61 -4.68 25.20
C ALA A 162 -0.82 -5.19 25.47
N ILE A 163 -1.29 -6.23 24.77
CA ILE A 163 -2.59 -6.87 25.05
C ILE A 163 -2.59 -7.55 26.42
N ARG A 164 -1.55 -8.35 26.72
CA ARG A 164 -1.48 -9.12 27.97
C ARG A 164 -1.43 -8.22 29.20
N THR A 165 -0.72 -7.09 29.12
CA THR A 165 -0.54 -6.15 30.24
C THR A 165 -1.64 -5.10 30.34
N PHE A 166 -2.52 -5.00 29.35
CA PHE A 166 -3.57 -4.00 29.33
C PHE A 166 -4.55 -4.20 30.51
N GLN A 167 -4.86 -3.09 31.19
CA GLN A 167 -5.78 -3.08 32.32
C GLN A 167 -7.06 -2.33 31.95
N TYR A 168 -8.18 -3.05 32.06
CA TYR A 168 -9.51 -2.45 31.95
C TYR A 168 -9.88 -1.75 33.25
N ILE A 169 -10.26 -0.47 33.17
CA ILE A 169 -10.78 0.31 34.28
C ILE A 169 -12.24 0.67 33.96
N PRO A 170 -13.23 0.08 34.65
CA PRO A 170 -14.63 0.41 34.42
C PRO A 170 -14.94 1.84 34.85
N ALA A 171 -15.77 2.53 34.08
CA ALA A 171 -16.24 3.86 34.43
C ALA A 171 -17.48 3.80 35.34
N ASP A 172 -17.50 4.66 36.38
CA ASP A 172 -18.54 4.70 37.42
C ASP A 172 -19.86 5.36 36.95
N ARG A 173 -19.81 6.18 35.89
CA ARG A 173 -21.00 6.86 35.35
C ARG A 173 -21.89 5.87 34.59
N ALA A 174 -23.21 6.04 34.69
CA ALA A 174 -24.16 5.23 33.91
C ALA A 174 -23.94 5.38 32.39
N TYR A 175 -24.19 4.29 31.66
CA TYR A 175 -24.16 4.28 30.20
C TYR A 175 -25.49 4.74 29.62
N GLN A 176 -25.46 5.40 28.46
CA GLN A 176 -26.64 5.78 27.68
C GLN A 176 -27.06 4.62 26.77
N ASP A 177 -28.37 4.46 26.56
CA ASP A 177 -28.94 3.43 25.68
C ASP A 177 -28.83 3.85 24.20
N LYS A 178 -27.59 3.96 23.74
CA LYS A 178 -27.21 4.32 22.37
C LYS A 178 -25.91 3.62 21.99
N GLY A 179 -25.73 3.44 20.69
CA GLY A 179 -24.51 2.92 20.10
C GLY A 179 -23.64 4.05 19.58
N PHE A 180 -22.32 3.86 19.59
CA PHE A 180 -21.39 4.73 18.86
C PHE A 180 -20.68 3.91 17.80
N LEU A 181 -20.76 4.36 16.55
CA LEU A 181 -20.11 3.73 15.44
C LEU A 181 -18.90 4.56 15.02
N LEU A 182 -17.76 3.88 14.82
CA LEU A 182 -16.54 4.42 14.24
C LEU A 182 -16.15 3.54 13.07
N MET A 183 -15.80 4.13 11.94
CA MET A 183 -15.44 3.42 10.71
C MET A 183 -14.00 3.73 10.30
N PRO A 184 -13.01 2.99 10.84
CA PRO A 184 -11.64 3.02 10.34
C PRO A 184 -11.58 2.28 8.99
N THR A 185 -11.63 3.03 7.88
CA THR A 185 -11.60 2.47 6.52
C THR A 185 -10.53 3.15 5.67
N ASP A 186 -10.04 2.43 4.67
CA ASP A 186 -9.13 2.95 3.65
C ASP A 186 -7.92 3.67 4.30
N LEU A 187 -7.29 3.01 5.28
CA LEU A 187 -6.06 3.50 5.91
C LEU A 187 -4.93 3.50 4.90
N GLN A 188 -4.90 2.49 4.01
CA GLN A 188 -3.89 2.30 2.98
C GLN A 188 -2.47 2.37 3.56
N VAL A 189 -2.23 1.66 4.66
CA VAL A 189 -0.91 1.58 5.30
C VAL A 189 0.12 1.11 4.28
N GLY A 190 1.24 1.82 4.21
CA GLY A 190 2.28 1.64 3.20
C GLY A 190 2.26 2.68 2.09
N LYS A 191 1.12 3.32 1.81
CA LYS A 191 1.00 4.33 0.74
C LYS A 191 1.83 5.57 1.05
N VAL A 192 2.53 6.06 0.04
CA VAL A 192 3.24 7.35 0.04
C VAL A 192 2.65 8.24 -1.03
N ASP A 193 2.24 9.44 -0.64
CA ASP A 193 1.79 10.47 -1.57
C ASP A 193 2.07 11.87 -0.98
N ILE A 194 1.50 12.91 -1.60
CA ILE A 194 1.75 14.32 -1.33
C ILE A 194 1.61 14.74 0.13
N ALA A 195 0.76 14.07 0.92
CA ALA A 195 0.54 14.42 2.33
C ALA A 195 1.18 13.45 3.34
N GLY A 196 2.08 12.58 2.88
CA GLY A 196 2.94 11.74 3.74
C GLY A 196 2.93 10.25 3.38
N GLY A 197 3.65 9.49 4.18
CA GLY A 197 3.73 8.03 4.12
C GLY A 197 3.07 7.35 5.31
N THR A 198 3.58 6.17 5.67
CA THR A 198 3.04 5.34 6.75
C THR A 198 3.01 6.05 8.09
N ALA A 199 4.06 6.81 8.46
CA ALA A 199 4.13 7.48 9.75
C ALA A 199 3.04 8.56 9.94
N GLN A 200 2.80 9.38 8.91
CA GLN A 200 1.76 10.41 8.94
C GLN A 200 0.35 9.80 8.92
N THR A 201 0.20 8.66 8.25
CA THR A 201 -1.04 7.88 8.27
C THR A 201 -1.32 7.34 9.67
N ALA A 202 -0.32 6.72 10.30
CA ALA A 202 -0.41 6.20 11.66
C ALA A 202 -0.77 7.30 12.67
N GLU A 203 -0.13 8.47 12.59
CA GLU A 203 -0.45 9.61 13.45
C GLU A 203 -1.93 10.03 13.32
N GLN A 204 -2.42 10.20 12.09
CA GLN A 204 -3.82 10.58 11.85
C GLN A 204 -4.79 9.53 12.39
N VAL A 205 -4.52 8.25 12.12
CA VAL A 205 -5.35 7.13 12.58
C VAL A 205 -5.45 7.09 14.10
N LEU A 206 -4.32 7.24 14.80
CA LEU A 206 -4.28 7.27 16.27
C LEU A 206 -4.97 8.53 16.82
N GLN A 207 -4.85 9.68 16.15
CA GLN A 207 -5.58 10.89 16.53
C GLN A 207 -7.10 10.72 16.36
N SER A 208 -7.56 10.03 15.31
CA SER A 208 -8.98 9.71 15.13
C SER A 208 -9.51 8.78 16.20
N PHE A 209 -8.76 7.73 16.57
CA PHE A 209 -9.12 6.88 17.71
C PHE A 209 -9.14 7.64 19.03
N ALA A 210 -8.18 8.53 19.27
CA ALA A 210 -8.15 9.37 20.47
C ALA A 210 -9.38 10.31 20.52
N ARG A 211 -9.73 10.95 19.41
CA ARG A 211 -10.94 11.79 19.32
C ARG A 211 -12.22 10.99 19.56
N ALA A 212 -12.32 9.78 19.00
CA ALA A 212 -13.43 8.88 19.25
C ALA A 212 -13.51 8.49 20.73
N ALA A 213 -12.38 8.18 21.36
CA ALA A 213 -12.31 7.85 22.78
C ALA A 213 -12.80 9.01 23.67
N GLU A 214 -12.47 10.26 23.35
CA GLU A 214 -12.99 11.43 24.08
C GLU A 214 -14.51 11.56 23.95
N ILE A 215 -15.06 11.37 22.75
CA ILE A 215 -16.51 11.37 22.51
C ILE A 215 -17.18 10.26 23.34
N ILE A 216 -16.65 9.04 23.34
CA ILE A 216 -17.23 7.91 24.09
C ILE A 216 -17.12 8.13 25.60
N LYS A 217 -16.02 8.74 26.10
CA LYS A 217 -15.89 9.11 27.52
C LYS A 217 -16.97 10.10 27.95
N GLU A 218 -17.25 11.09 27.11
CA GLU A 218 -18.26 12.12 27.39
C GLU A 218 -19.68 11.57 27.28
N GLU A 219 -19.97 10.91 26.16
CA GLU A 219 -21.32 10.49 25.77
C GLU A 219 -21.73 9.13 26.33
N ARG A 220 -20.77 8.33 26.79
CA ARG A 220 -20.99 7.06 27.51
C ARG A 220 -21.95 6.10 26.78
N PRO A 221 -21.82 5.85 25.46
CA PRO A 221 -22.67 4.89 24.76
C PRO A 221 -22.48 3.48 25.36
N ARG A 222 -23.58 2.74 25.50
CA ARG A 222 -23.54 1.37 26.01
C ARG A 222 -22.78 0.43 25.08
N GLU A 223 -22.89 0.64 23.78
CA GLU A 223 -22.29 -0.20 22.74
C GLU A 223 -21.40 0.65 21.84
N VAL A 224 -20.27 0.09 21.41
CA VAL A 224 -19.40 0.69 20.40
C VAL A 224 -19.17 -0.31 19.28
N ALA A 225 -19.25 0.13 18.03
CA ALA A 225 -18.83 -0.63 16.86
C ALA A 225 -17.66 0.06 16.17
N MET A 226 -16.55 -0.65 16.04
CA MET A 226 -15.44 -0.30 15.17
C MET A 226 -15.60 -1.10 13.87
N VAL A 227 -15.93 -0.44 12.77
CA VAL A 227 -16.23 -1.06 11.47
C VAL A 227 -15.09 -0.79 10.49
N ASP A 228 -14.20 -1.77 10.35
CA ASP A 228 -13.22 -1.83 9.28
C ASP A 228 -13.93 -2.20 7.97
N ALA A 229 -14.20 -1.17 7.18
CA ALA A 229 -14.84 -1.34 5.87
C ALA A 229 -13.83 -1.62 4.75
N GLY A 230 -12.62 -2.09 5.09
CA GLY A 230 -11.61 -2.57 4.16
C GLY A 230 -10.46 -1.58 3.91
N ASP A 231 -9.48 -2.05 3.13
CA ASP A 231 -8.28 -1.30 2.70
C ASP A 231 -7.44 -0.77 3.87
N VAL A 232 -7.29 -1.57 4.94
CA VAL A 232 -6.36 -1.27 6.05
C VAL A 232 -4.89 -1.27 5.62
N ILE A 233 -4.56 -1.92 4.50
CA ILE A 233 -3.23 -1.90 3.87
C ILE A 233 -3.33 -1.38 2.43
N GLU A 234 -2.24 -0.87 1.89
CA GLU A 234 -2.18 -0.39 0.50
C GLU A 234 -1.97 -1.52 -0.52
N ASN A 235 -1.27 -2.58 -0.11
CA ASN A 235 -0.89 -3.75 -0.90
C ASN A 235 -0.21 -3.40 -2.22
N VAL A 236 1.11 -3.49 -2.23
CA VAL A 236 1.97 -3.24 -3.40
C VAL A 236 1.62 -4.06 -4.66
N TYR A 237 0.81 -5.12 -4.53
CA TYR A 237 0.36 -5.97 -5.63
C TYR A 237 -1.09 -5.72 -6.08
N ASN A 238 -1.82 -4.76 -5.49
CA ASN A 238 -3.19 -4.48 -5.92
C ASN A 238 -3.26 -3.93 -7.35
N THR A 239 -2.43 -2.95 -7.67
CA THR A 239 -2.24 -2.38 -9.01
C THR A 239 -0.75 -2.16 -9.30
N SER A 240 -0.40 -2.04 -10.59
CA SER A 240 1.00 -1.95 -11.00
C SER A 240 1.71 -0.66 -10.56
N SER A 241 0.97 0.44 -10.37
CA SER A 241 1.54 1.73 -9.93
C SER A 241 2.02 1.69 -8.48
N GLN A 242 1.41 0.83 -7.66
CA GLN A 242 1.66 0.81 -6.21
C GLN A 242 3.06 0.30 -5.84
N LEU A 243 3.73 -0.42 -6.75
CA LEU A 243 5.13 -0.81 -6.58
C LEU A 243 6.08 0.40 -6.38
N GLY A 244 5.70 1.59 -6.87
CA GLY A 244 6.50 2.81 -6.78
C GLY A 244 5.94 3.88 -5.83
N THR A 245 4.82 3.61 -5.15
CA THR A 245 4.15 4.59 -4.27
C THR A 245 3.94 4.05 -2.86
N ASN A 246 4.87 3.20 -2.41
CA ASN A 246 4.82 2.61 -1.08
C ASN A 246 6.18 2.73 -0.35
N ASP A 247 6.15 3.01 0.95
CA ASP A 247 7.32 3.02 1.85
C ASP A 247 7.46 1.74 2.69
N ARG A 248 6.51 0.81 2.58
CA ARG A 248 6.52 -0.49 3.27
C ARG A 248 6.23 -1.62 2.30
N ASP A 249 6.94 -2.73 2.46
CA ASP A 249 6.55 -3.99 1.82
C ASP A 249 5.30 -4.60 2.49
N LEU A 250 4.70 -5.57 1.81
CA LEU A 250 3.42 -6.15 2.22
C LEU A 250 3.40 -6.72 3.65
N PRO A 251 4.37 -7.56 4.09
CA PRO A 251 4.45 -7.98 5.49
C PRO A 251 4.45 -6.82 6.49
N HIS A 252 5.23 -5.77 6.23
CA HIS A 252 5.29 -4.63 7.14
C HIS A 252 3.98 -3.82 7.18
N GLN A 253 3.28 -3.71 6.05
CA GLN A 253 1.94 -3.09 6.02
C GLN A 253 0.95 -3.85 6.91
N VAL A 254 0.98 -5.18 6.87
CA VAL A 254 0.08 -6.04 7.67
C VAL A 254 0.34 -5.89 9.16
N VAL A 255 1.61 -5.85 9.58
CA VAL A 255 1.99 -5.67 10.99
C VAL A 255 1.56 -4.31 11.50
N GLU A 256 1.81 -3.25 10.73
CA GLU A 256 1.45 -1.89 11.10
C GLU A 256 -0.09 -1.71 11.16
N ALA A 257 -0.83 -2.25 10.19
CA ALA A 257 -2.30 -2.26 10.23
C ALA A 257 -2.82 -2.99 11.47
N MET A 258 -2.25 -4.16 11.81
CA MET A 258 -2.59 -4.87 13.05
C MET A 258 -2.35 -4.00 14.29
N PHE A 259 -1.22 -3.32 14.36
CA PHE A 259 -0.88 -2.44 15.48
C PHE A 259 -1.89 -1.29 15.62
N LEU A 260 -2.18 -0.56 14.53
CA LEU A 260 -3.11 0.57 14.55
C LEU A 260 -4.52 0.15 14.98
N MET A 261 -5.01 -0.95 14.42
CA MET A 261 -6.33 -1.48 14.77
C MET A 261 -6.39 -1.98 16.22
N GLN A 262 -5.30 -2.57 16.72
CA GLN A 262 -5.17 -2.90 18.13
C GLN A 262 -5.23 -1.65 19.01
N GLN A 263 -4.51 -0.57 18.66
CA GLN A 263 -4.53 0.66 19.44
C GLN A 263 -5.94 1.23 19.53
N GLY A 264 -6.69 1.22 18.42
CA GLY A 264 -8.11 1.56 18.43
C GLY A 264 -8.91 0.72 19.43
N ILE A 265 -8.79 -0.61 19.39
CA ILE A 265 -9.48 -1.50 20.33
C ILE A 265 -9.09 -1.19 21.79
N GLN A 266 -7.81 -1.00 22.08
CA GLN A 266 -7.31 -0.70 23.42
C GLN A 266 -7.80 0.66 23.94
N MET A 267 -7.93 1.66 23.08
CA MET A 267 -8.45 2.98 23.45
C MET A 267 -9.97 2.95 23.71
N LEU A 268 -10.73 2.17 22.93
CA LEU A 268 -12.19 2.20 22.95
C LEU A 268 -12.81 1.17 23.91
N ALA A 269 -12.22 -0.02 24.05
CA ALA A 269 -12.76 -1.11 24.87
C ALA A 269 -13.03 -0.72 26.34
N PRO A 270 -12.18 0.07 27.03
CA PRO A 270 -12.45 0.52 28.39
C PRO A 270 -13.71 1.37 28.56
N LEU A 271 -14.15 2.01 27.48
CA LEU A 271 -15.08 3.13 27.53
C LEU A 271 -16.53 2.72 27.28
N THR A 272 -16.79 1.44 27.03
CA THR A 272 -18.09 0.89 26.66
C THR A 272 -18.38 -0.43 27.40
N ARG A 273 -19.63 -0.91 27.35
CA ARG A 273 -19.99 -2.23 27.87
C ARG A 273 -19.72 -3.34 26.87
N GLU A 274 -19.89 -3.04 25.59
CA GLU A 274 -19.72 -4.00 24.50
C GLU A 274 -19.02 -3.29 23.35
N LEU A 275 -17.91 -3.87 22.88
CA LEU A 275 -17.20 -3.39 21.70
C LEU A 275 -17.28 -4.46 20.61
N ARG A 276 -17.78 -4.09 19.44
CA ARG A 276 -17.71 -4.94 18.25
C ARG A 276 -16.64 -4.42 17.32
N TYR A 277 -15.69 -5.25 16.95
CA TYR A 277 -14.81 -5.02 15.81
C TYR A 277 -15.31 -5.84 14.63
N ALA A 278 -15.89 -5.19 13.63
CA ALA A 278 -16.37 -5.82 12.41
C ALA A 278 -15.45 -5.45 11.25
N ALA A 279 -14.97 -6.44 10.49
CA ALA A 279 -14.07 -6.23 9.36
C ALA A 279 -14.59 -6.93 8.10
N VAL A 280 -14.45 -6.31 6.93
CA VAL A 280 -14.83 -6.89 5.63
C VAL A 280 -13.62 -6.98 4.69
N SER A 281 -13.71 -7.85 3.68
CA SER A 281 -12.69 -7.97 2.64
C SER A 281 -12.65 -6.75 1.72
N SER A 282 -11.51 -6.50 1.08
CA SER A 282 -11.32 -5.32 0.24
C SER A 282 -10.41 -5.58 -0.97
N ASN A 283 -10.35 -4.64 -1.91
CA ASN A 283 -9.52 -4.85 -3.11
C ASN A 283 -8.02 -4.70 -2.81
N HIS A 284 -7.60 -3.81 -1.90
CA HIS A 284 -6.21 -3.76 -1.43
C HIS A 284 -5.93 -4.87 -0.42
N GLY A 285 -6.92 -5.32 0.35
CA GLY A 285 -6.78 -6.45 1.27
C GLY A 285 -6.57 -7.79 0.55
N ALA A 286 -7.12 -7.97 -0.65
CA ALA A 286 -7.07 -9.25 -1.37
C ALA A 286 -5.64 -9.79 -1.59
N PHE A 287 -5.46 -11.09 -1.36
CA PHE A 287 -4.25 -11.83 -1.68
C PHE A 287 -4.05 -11.89 -3.20
N ARG A 288 -2.83 -11.60 -3.63
CA ARG A 288 -2.46 -11.51 -5.05
C ARG A 288 -1.11 -12.17 -5.31
N THR A 289 -1.00 -12.85 -6.44
CA THR A 289 0.26 -13.45 -6.93
C THR A 289 1.04 -12.50 -7.84
N GLY A 290 0.46 -11.34 -8.15
CA GLY A 290 1.02 -10.27 -8.96
C GLY A 290 0.00 -9.16 -9.14
N PRO A 291 0.36 -8.03 -9.77
CA PRO A 291 -0.54 -6.91 -10.00
C PRO A 291 -1.89 -7.36 -10.59
N LYS A 292 -2.98 -7.04 -9.89
CA LYS A 292 -4.36 -7.40 -10.27
C LYS A 292 -4.64 -8.91 -10.44
N SER A 293 -3.72 -9.78 -10.02
CA SER A 293 -3.85 -11.24 -10.21
C SER A 293 -4.35 -11.88 -8.91
N PRO A 294 -5.62 -12.35 -8.85
CA PRO A 294 -6.16 -12.95 -7.63
C PRO A 294 -5.37 -14.20 -7.22
N GLY A 295 -5.10 -14.33 -5.93
CA GLY A 295 -4.37 -15.47 -5.37
C GLY A 295 -5.22 -16.44 -4.55
N GLY A 296 -6.49 -16.12 -4.26
CA GLY A 296 -7.34 -16.92 -3.39
C GLY A 296 -8.83 -16.57 -3.48
N ASP A 297 -9.61 -17.04 -2.51
CA ASP A 297 -11.04 -16.73 -2.38
C ASP A 297 -11.29 -15.35 -1.75
N ALA A 298 -12.56 -14.99 -1.57
CA ALA A 298 -13.00 -13.74 -0.93
C ALA A 298 -12.41 -13.50 0.48
N HIS A 299 -11.97 -14.56 1.16
CA HIS A 299 -11.42 -14.50 2.52
C HIS A 299 -9.90 -14.57 2.54
N ALA A 300 -9.27 -14.83 1.40
CA ALA A 300 -7.84 -14.64 1.19
C ALA A 300 -7.55 -13.14 1.13
N ASP A 301 -7.67 -12.49 2.28
CA ASP A 301 -7.61 -11.04 2.46
C ASP A 301 -6.79 -10.72 3.72
N TYR A 302 -5.84 -9.79 3.59
CA TYR A 302 -4.93 -9.38 4.65
C TYR A 302 -5.62 -8.60 5.76
N GLY A 303 -6.65 -7.79 5.48
CA GLY A 303 -7.45 -7.12 6.49
C GLY A 303 -8.26 -8.11 7.33
N LEU A 304 -8.89 -9.10 6.67
CA LEU A 304 -9.55 -10.19 7.38
C LEU A 304 -8.56 -11.05 8.18
N ALA A 305 -7.34 -11.24 7.69
CA ALA A 305 -6.28 -11.91 8.45
C ALA A 305 -5.92 -11.11 9.72
N VAL A 306 -5.74 -9.79 9.60
CA VAL A 306 -5.52 -8.89 10.74
C VAL A 306 -6.64 -9.02 11.77
N ALA A 307 -7.90 -8.97 11.34
CA ALA A 307 -9.05 -9.13 12.23
C ALA A 307 -9.02 -10.47 12.98
N LYS A 308 -8.77 -11.58 12.28
CA LYS A 308 -8.68 -12.92 12.89
C LYS A 308 -7.51 -13.02 13.89
N MET A 309 -6.36 -12.43 13.57
CA MET A 309 -5.20 -12.39 14.46
C MET A 309 -5.51 -11.60 15.73
N LEU A 310 -6.09 -10.41 15.61
CA LEU A 310 -6.52 -9.60 16.75
C LEU A 310 -7.57 -10.33 17.60
N GLY A 311 -8.58 -10.94 16.98
CA GLY A 311 -9.59 -11.72 17.69
C GLY A 311 -9.02 -12.89 18.50
N ASN A 312 -7.95 -13.52 18.03
CA ASN A 312 -7.24 -14.54 18.81
C ASN A 312 -6.37 -13.94 19.91
N ALA A 313 -5.70 -12.82 19.66
CA ALA A 313 -4.86 -12.15 20.64
C ALA A 313 -5.67 -11.62 21.83
N LEU A 314 -6.84 -11.01 21.58
CA LEU A 314 -7.72 -10.48 22.63
C LEU A 314 -8.20 -11.57 23.62
N LYS A 315 -8.37 -12.81 23.16
CA LYS A 315 -8.74 -13.95 24.01
C LYS A 315 -7.67 -14.32 25.04
N LEU A 316 -6.43 -13.82 24.88
CA LEU A 316 -5.35 -14.04 25.86
C LEU A 316 -5.52 -13.18 27.12
N ASN A 317 -6.33 -12.13 27.07
CA ASN A 317 -6.65 -11.28 28.23
C ASN A 317 -8.18 -11.07 28.34
N PRO A 318 -8.94 -12.13 28.69
CA PRO A 318 -10.41 -12.06 28.75
C PRO A 318 -10.90 -11.15 29.88
N ALA A 319 -10.08 -10.88 30.90
CA ALA A 319 -10.43 -9.94 31.95
C ALA A 319 -10.57 -8.51 31.41
N ALA A 320 -9.73 -8.13 30.43
CA ALA A 320 -9.77 -6.80 29.84
C ALA A 320 -10.59 -6.72 28.55
N PHE A 321 -10.72 -7.82 27.80
CA PHE A 321 -11.34 -7.84 26.47
C PHE A 321 -12.47 -8.86 26.30
N GLY A 322 -12.97 -9.47 27.38
CA GLY A 322 -14.04 -10.47 27.31
C GLY A 322 -15.37 -9.95 26.73
N HIS A 323 -15.55 -8.62 26.71
CA HIS A 323 -16.69 -7.93 26.10
C HIS A 323 -16.42 -7.42 24.68
N VAL A 324 -15.25 -7.73 24.11
CA VAL A 324 -14.91 -7.39 22.71
C VAL A 324 -15.25 -8.57 21.82
N THR A 325 -16.09 -8.34 20.81
CA THR A 325 -16.42 -9.34 19.78
C THR A 325 -15.75 -8.95 18.46
N VAL A 326 -15.00 -9.87 17.86
CA VAL A 326 -14.50 -9.70 16.50
C VAL A 326 -15.39 -10.48 15.53
N GLN A 327 -15.87 -9.81 14.48
CA GLN A 327 -16.77 -10.36 13.48
C GLN A 327 -16.21 -10.13 12.07
N THR A 328 -16.22 -11.18 11.26
CA THR A 328 -15.91 -11.15 9.83
C THR A 328 -17.10 -11.69 9.04
N PRO A 329 -17.14 -11.55 7.70
CA PRO A 329 -18.20 -12.14 6.89
C PRO A 329 -18.29 -13.66 7.06
N GLU A 330 -19.41 -14.24 6.67
CA GLU A 330 -19.52 -15.68 6.49
C GLU A 330 -18.57 -16.18 5.39
N PRO A 331 -18.17 -17.47 5.40
CA PRO A 331 -17.34 -18.02 4.34
C PRO A 331 -17.89 -17.70 2.94
N HIS A 332 -17.01 -17.26 2.04
CA HIS A 332 -17.34 -16.83 0.66
C HIS A 332 -18.16 -15.55 0.54
N MET A 333 -18.59 -14.92 1.64
CA MET A 333 -19.22 -13.61 1.61
C MET A 333 -18.17 -12.52 1.82
N GLU A 334 -18.41 -11.35 1.22
CA GLU A 334 -17.56 -10.16 1.34
C GLU A 334 -18.23 -9.05 2.17
N SER A 335 -19.50 -9.22 2.54
CA SER A 335 -20.26 -8.29 3.37
C SER A 335 -20.77 -8.99 4.63
N LEU A 336 -21.02 -8.21 5.67
CA LEU A 336 -21.58 -8.67 6.94
C LEU A 336 -22.61 -7.69 7.45
N ALA A 337 -23.45 -8.14 8.37
CA ALA A 337 -24.33 -7.26 9.15
C ALA A 337 -24.29 -7.59 10.64
N PHE A 338 -24.64 -6.61 11.47
CA PHE A 338 -24.76 -6.75 12.92
C PHE A 338 -25.71 -5.69 13.48
N THR A 339 -26.28 -5.97 14.64
CA THR A 339 -27.08 -5.00 15.39
C THR A 339 -26.20 -4.20 16.36
N ILE A 340 -26.46 -2.89 16.46
CA ILE A 340 -25.92 -2.01 17.50
C ILE A 340 -27.00 -1.04 18.00
N ALA A 341 -27.31 -1.10 19.30
CA ALA A 341 -28.35 -0.29 19.95
C ALA A 341 -29.71 -0.29 19.20
N GLY A 342 -30.12 -1.48 18.73
CA GLY A 342 -31.37 -1.68 17.99
C GLY A 342 -31.36 -1.17 16.55
N THR A 343 -30.19 -0.85 15.99
CA THR A 343 -30.00 -0.49 14.57
C THR A 343 -29.27 -1.63 13.85
N GLU A 344 -29.82 -2.10 12.73
CA GLU A 344 -29.16 -3.09 11.87
C GLU A 344 -28.16 -2.40 10.95
N VAL A 345 -26.88 -2.73 11.09
CA VAL A 345 -25.79 -2.14 10.32
C VAL A 345 -25.17 -3.19 9.40
N GLY A 346 -25.14 -2.91 8.11
CA GLY A 346 -24.40 -3.67 7.11
C GLY A 346 -23.06 -3.00 6.77
N ALA A 347 -22.06 -3.77 6.39
CA ALA A 347 -20.77 -3.27 5.93
C ALA A 347 -20.28 -3.98 4.66
N LEU A 348 -19.64 -3.22 3.76
CA LEU A 348 -18.89 -3.73 2.61
C LEU A 348 -17.74 -2.79 2.20
N HIS A 349 -16.78 -3.32 1.46
CA HIS A 349 -15.80 -2.51 0.73
C HIS A 349 -16.29 -2.30 -0.71
N GLY A 350 -16.65 -1.07 -1.08
CA GLY A 350 -17.45 -0.72 -2.26
C GLY A 350 -16.94 -1.10 -3.65
N HIS A 351 -15.81 -1.80 -3.77
CA HIS A 351 -15.17 -2.24 -5.02
C HIS A 351 -16.04 -3.15 -5.91
N GLN A 352 -17.15 -3.66 -5.37
CA GLN A 352 -18.13 -4.47 -6.11
C GLN A 352 -18.96 -3.64 -7.10
N THR A 353 -18.93 -2.30 -7.01
CA THR A 353 -19.60 -1.40 -7.94
C THR A 353 -18.61 -0.49 -8.66
N ALA A 354 -19.00 0.01 -9.83
CA ALA A 354 -18.17 0.93 -10.61
C ALA A 354 -18.21 2.39 -10.10
N SER A 355 -19.18 2.72 -9.24
CA SER A 355 -19.32 4.04 -8.64
C SER A 355 -20.12 3.96 -7.32
N PRO A 356 -19.97 4.96 -6.42
CA PRO A 356 -20.75 5.01 -5.18
C PRO A 356 -22.26 5.12 -5.45
N ASP A 357 -22.66 5.76 -6.55
CA ASP A 357 -24.07 5.95 -6.93
C ASP A 357 -24.77 4.62 -7.30
N LYS A 358 -24.00 3.56 -7.56
CA LYS A 358 -24.50 2.22 -7.88
C LYS A 358 -24.69 1.31 -6.67
N ILE A 359 -24.29 1.75 -5.47
CA ILE A 359 -24.44 0.95 -4.25
C ILE A 359 -25.92 0.68 -3.94
N ALA A 360 -26.82 1.64 -4.16
CA ALA A 360 -28.25 1.42 -3.94
C ALA A 360 -28.82 0.31 -4.83
N ASP A 361 -28.38 0.23 -6.09
CA ASP A 361 -28.82 -0.83 -7.00
C ASP A 361 -28.21 -2.18 -6.64
N TRP A 362 -26.94 -2.21 -6.23
CA TRP A 362 -26.32 -3.40 -5.66
C TRP A 362 -27.08 -3.91 -4.43
N TRP A 363 -27.42 -3.01 -3.50
CA TRP A 363 -28.08 -3.35 -2.24
C TRP A 363 -29.50 -3.90 -2.45
N LYS A 364 -30.25 -3.38 -3.44
CA LYS A 364 -31.53 -3.99 -3.86
C LYS A 364 -31.35 -5.45 -4.27
N GLY A 365 -30.27 -5.77 -4.99
CA GLY A 365 -29.93 -7.14 -5.37
C GLY A 365 -29.62 -8.02 -4.16
N GLN A 366 -28.84 -7.51 -3.19
CA GLN A 366 -28.56 -8.21 -1.94
C GLN A 366 -29.82 -8.48 -1.13
N ALA A 367 -30.72 -7.49 -1.03
CA ALA A 367 -31.99 -7.62 -0.33
C ALA A 367 -32.89 -8.66 -1.00
N LEU A 368 -33.02 -8.62 -2.34
CA LEU A 368 -33.78 -9.62 -3.09
C LEU A 368 -33.19 -11.02 -2.94
N GLY A 369 -31.86 -11.12 -2.90
CA GLY A 369 -31.13 -12.37 -2.69
C GLY A 369 -31.14 -12.87 -1.25
N ARG A 370 -31.65 -12.09 -0.29
CA ARG A 370 -31.59 -12.37 1.16
C ARG A 370 -30.17 -12.60 1.66
N LEU A 371 -29.24 -11.80 1.14
CA LEU A 371 -27.82 -11.86 1.53
C LEU A 371 -27.59 -11.08 2.84
N PRO A 372 -26.41 -11.18 3.48
CA PRO A 372 -26.21 -10.75 4.87
C PRO A 372 -26.68 -9.32 5.20
N VAL A 373 -26.54 -8.39 4.26
CA VAL A 373 -26.92 -6.97 4.45
C VAL A 373 -28.38 -6.66 4.06
N ALA A 374 -29.20 -7.67 3.76
CA ALA A 374 -30.54 -7.50 3.21
C ALA A 374 -31.45 -6.63 4.08
N ASP A 375 -31.35 -6.76 5.40
CA ASP A 375 -32.24 -6.12 6.37
C ASP A 375 -31.60 -4.93 7.11
N ALA A 376 -30.42 -4.48 6.67
CA ALA A 376 -29.76 -3.35 7.32
C ALA A 376 -30.57 -2.04 7.20
N ASP A 377 -30.60 -1.26 8.28
CA ASP A 377 -31.08 0.12 8.31
C ASP A 377 -30.04 1.06 7.71
N ILE A 378 -28.76 0.79 8.02
CA ILE A 378 -27.61 1.58 7.58
C ILE A 378 -26.58 0.67 6.91
N LEU A 379 -26.17 1.00 5.70
CA LEU A 379 -25.11 0.32 4.96
C LEU A 379 -23.86 1.21 4.93
N LEU A 380 -22.77 0.72 5.53
CA LEU A 380 -21.46 1.34 5.54
C LEU A 380 -20.59 0.86 4.40
N VAL A 381 -19.93 1.80 3.72
CA VAL A 381 -19.21 1.52 2.46
C VAL A 381 -17.84 2.19 2.44
N GLY A 382 -16.75 1.42 2.35
CA GLY A 382 -15.40 1.94 2.07
C GLY A 382 -15.17 2.29 0.59
N HIS A 383 -13.91 2.34 0.15
CA HIS A 383 -13.44 2.37 -1.25
C HIS A 383 -13.47 3.71 -2.00
N TRP A 384 -14.44 4.60 -1.72
CA TRP A 384 -14.62 5.82 -2.54
C TRP A 384 -13.99 7.10 -1.96
N HIS A 385 -13.29 6.99 -0.82
CA HIS A 385 -12.45 8.01 -0.20
C HIS A 385 -13.13 9.38 0.05
N SER A 386 -14.46 9.46 -0.04
CA SER A 386 -15.21 10.70 0.07
C SER A 386 -16.53 10.45 0.78
N LEU A 387 -16.78 11.23 1.84
CA LEU A 387 -18.02 11.11 2.60
C LEU A 387 -19.23 11.33 1.69
N ARG A 388 -20.13 10.35 1.66
CA ARG A 388 -21.45 10.46 1.04
C ARG A 388 -22.50 9.89 1.96
N VAL A 389 -23.62 10.61 2.08
CA VAL A 389 -24.79 10.16 2.83
C VAL A 389 -25.97 10.16 1.87
N GLN A 390 -26.55 8.99 1.65
CA GLN A 390 -27.66 8.82 0.71
C GLN A 390 -28.77 8.03 1.39
N GLN A 391 -30.01 8.50 1.27
CA GLN A 391 -31.17 7.69 1.60
C GLN A 391 -31.50 6.75 0.43
N ALA A 392 -31.82 5.50 0.75
CA ALA A 392 -32.21 4.47 -0.21
C ALA A 392 -33.50 3.76 0.25
N GLY A 393 -34.38 3.46 -0.70
CA GLY A 393 -35.65 2.79 -0.39
C GLY A 393 -36.53 3.60 0.57
N ASP A 394 -37.14 2.91 1.53
CA ASP A 394 -38.01 3.49 2.54
C ASP A 394 -37.26 3.63 3.87
N GLY A 395 -36.56 4.74 4.07
CA GLY A 395 -35.92 5.07 5.35
C GLY A 395 -34.56 4.44 5.62
N ARG A 396 -33.96 3.72 4.66
CA ARG A 396 -32.62 3.13 4.80
C ARG A 396 -31.53 4.10 4.36
N TRP A 397 -30.32 3.92 4.88
CA TRP A 397 -29.19 4.82 4.65
C TRP A 397 -28.00 4.09 4.07
N ILE A 398 -27.33 4.71 3.11
CA ILE A 398 -26.02 4.33 2.62
C ILE A 398 -25.07 5.45 3.05
N ILE A 399 -24.03 5.09 3.80
CA ILE A 399 -23.00 6.02 4.25
C ILE A 399 -21.65 5.52 3.76
N VAL A 400 -21.05 6.29 2.86
CA VAL A 400 -19.70 6.06 2.35
C VAL A 400 -18.73 6.77 3.28
N GLY A 401 -17.74 6.04 3.80
CA GLY A 401 -16.70 6.61 4.66
C GLY A 401 -15.71 7.48 3.87
N PRO A 402 -15.15 8.54 4.47
CA PRO A 402 -13.92 9.15 3.97
C PRO A 402 -12.76 8.15 4.10
N SER A 403 -11.65 8.40 3.41
CA SER A 403 -10.43 7.61 3.63
C SER A 403 -9.64 8.12 4.84
N SER A 404 -9.02 7.20 5.56
CA SER A 404 -8.02 7.53 6.58
C SER A 404 -6.61 7.70 6.01
N ASP A 405 -6.41 7.41 4.72
CA ASP A 405 -5.17 7.67 4.00
C ASP A 405 -4.83 9.18 3.90
N ARG A 406 -3.66 9.46 3.33
CA ARG A 406 -3.13 10.82 3.14
C ARG A 406 -3.49 11.39 1.76
N GLY A 407 -4.61 10.97 1.19
CA GLY A 407 -5.11 11.41 -0.11
C GLY A 407 -4.35 10.80 -1.30
N SER A 408 -4.64 11.32 -2.49
CA SER A 408 -4.03 10.85 -3.74
C SER A 408 -3.75 11.98 -4.73
N SER A 409 -2.47 12.28 -4.98
CA SER A 409 -2.09 13.27 -6.00
C SER A 409 -2.49 12.82 -7.40
N TRP A 410 -2.48 11.51 -7.68
CA TRP A 410 -2.98 10.96 -8.94
C TRP A 410 -4.46 11.32 -9.16
N PHE A 411 -5.31 11.10 -8.14
CA PHE A 411 -6.72 11.43 -8.23
C PHE A 411 -6.94 12.94 -8.41
N THR A 412 -6.23 13.76 -7.63
CA THR A 412 -6.31 15.22 -7.75
C THR A 412 -5.85 15.71 -9.11
N ASN A 413 -4.78 15.16 -9.68
CA ASN A 413 -4.35 15.49 -11.05
C ASN A 413 -5.36 15.04 -12.12
N LEU A 414 -6.00 13.89 -11.92
CA LEU A 414 -6.95 13.32 -12.89
C LEU A 414 -8.33 14.01 -12.84
N LYS A 415 -8.79 14.39 -11.65
CA LYS A 415 -10.17 14.85 -11.39
C LYS A 415 -10.27 16.29 -10.92
N GLY A 416 -9.17 16.89 -10.47
CA GLY A 416 -9.16 18.23 -9.88
C GLY A 416 -9.83 18.27 -8.51
N ASP A 417 -9.96 17.13 -7.84
CA ASP A 417 -10.76 16.98 -6.61
C ASP A 417 -9.96 16.30 -5.49
N SER A 418 -10.40 16.52 -4.25
CA SER A 418 -9.80 15.99 -3.02
C SER A 418 -10.87 15.95 -1.92
N ALA A 419 -10.76 14.99 -1.00
CA ALA A 419 -11.68 14.86 0.12
C ALA A 419 -10.96 15.05 1.46
N THR A 420 -11.72 15.44 2.49
CA THR A 420 -11.24 15.49 3.86
C THR A 420 -10.97 14.06 4.34
N SER A 421 -9.75 13.79 4.79
CA SER A 421 -9.37 12.48 5.34
C SER A 421 -9.74 12.36 6.82
N GLY A 422 -9.98 11.13 7.26
CA GLY A 422 -10.30 10.81 8.65
C GLY A 422 -11.17 9.56 8.80
N MET A 423 -11.71 9.37 10.00
CA MET A 423 -12.66 8.29 10.29
C MET A 423 -14.07 8.82 10.42
N LEU A 424 -15.03 8.16 9.77
CA LEU A 424 -16.44 8.45 9.99
C LEU A 424 -16.86 7.98 11.38
N SER A 425 -17.62 8.80 12.11
CA SER A 425 -18.33 8.38 13.31
C SER A 425 -19.74 8.96 13.41
N PHE A 426 -20.61 8.27 14.15
CA PHE A 426 -21.97 8.73 14.48
C PHE A 426 -22.56 7.89 15.62
N PHE A 427 -23.66 8.36 16.20
CA PHE A 427 -24.44 7.59 17.17
C PHE A 427 -25.59 6.84 16.49
N THR A 428 -25.96 5.68 17.04
CA THR A 428 -27.13 4.89 16.62
C THR A 428 -28.11 4.68 17.77
N ALA A 429 -29.41 4.64 17.44
CA ALA A 429 -30.47 4.19 18.33
C ALA A 429 -31.71 3.80 17.51
N GLY A 430 -32.18 2.56 17.65
CA GLY A 430 -33.47 2.10 17.12
C GLY A 430 -33.67 2.33 15.62
N GLY A 431 -32.70 1.95 14.80
CA GLY A 431 -32.73 2.09 13.34
C GLY A 431 -32.34 3.48 12.82
N GLN A 432 -32.04 4.44 13.70
CA GLN A 432 -31.67 5.81 13.32
C GLN A 432 -30.20 6.10 13.63
N TRP A 433 -29.66 7.13 12.97
CA TRP A 433 -28.34 7.70 13.25
C TRP A 433 -28.44 9.19 13.60
N SER A 434 -27.44 9.70 14.32
CA SER A 434 -27.31 11.12 14.62
C SER A 434 -25.83 11.53 14.76
N ASP A 435 -25.58 12.84 14.64
CA ASP A 435 -24.31 13.45 15.07
C ASP A 435 -23.08 12.88 14.32
N LEU A 436 -23.21 12.88 12.99
CA LEU A 436 -22.22 12.36 12.05
C LEU A 436 -21.00 13.29 11.94
N ARG A 437 -19.81 12.72 12.09
CA ARG A 437 -18.51 13.44 12.10
C ARG A 437 -17.46 12.72 11.26
N ILE A 438 -16.51 13.51 10.76
CA ILE A 438 -15.20 13.02 10.33
C ILE A 438 -14.21 13.34 11.46
N LEU A 439 -13.62 12.31 12.04
CA LEU A 439 -12.65 12.35 13.14
C LEU A 439 -11.25 12.08 12.66
#